data_AF-D8UMF9-F1
#
_entry.id   AF-D8UMF9-F1
#
_cell.length_a   1.000
_cell.length_b   1.000
_cell.length_c   1.000
_cell.angle_alpha   90.00
_cell.angle_beta   90.00
_cell.angle_gamma   90.00
#
_symmetry.space_group_name_H-M   'P 1'
#
loop_
_entity.id
_entity.type
_entity.pdbx_description
1 polymer ?
#
loop_
_entity_poly.entity_id
_entity_poly.type
_entity_poly.pdbx_seq_one_letter_code
_entity_poly.pdbx_strand_id
1 'polypeptide(L)'
;LASANRIRQWAEKTLPNGKVVGEVINPETVHYKTLKPIKGGLFCERIFGPLKDHECACGKKFNIKNYISKITKKESTLFENNLVNKLQKRYFCRVCDVEYTYSIIRRTQLGFIQLASPTTHVWFVKGIPSYIGILLDLKKKHLQNITY
;
A
#
# COMPACT_ATOMS: atom_id res chain seq x y z
N LEU A 1 -3.06 -4.84 19.99
CA LEU A 1 -1.76 -4.36 19.47
C LEU A 1 -1.62 -4.79 18.01
N ALA A 2 -1.12 -3.92 17.14
CA ALA A 2 -0.77 -4.31 15.78
C ALA A 2 0.71 -4.72 15.75
N SER A 3 1.01 -5.97 15.39
CA SER A 3 2.39 -6.41 15.17
C SER A 3 2.93 -5.80 13.88
N ALA A 4 4.25 -5.64 13.77
CA ALA A 4 4.88 -5.10 12.56
C ALA A 4 4.49 -5.87 11.28
N ASN A 5 4.43 -7.21 11.37
CA ASN A 5 3.98 -8.06 10.27
C ASN A 5 2.52 -7.80 9.89
N ARG A 6 1.65 -7.54 10.86
CA ARG A 6 0.23 -7.23 10.60
C ARG A 6 0.06 -5.88 9.92
N ILE A 7 0.86 -4.89 10.28
CA ILE A 7 0.87 -3.57 9.62
C ILE A 7 1.29 -3.72 8.16
N ARG A 8 2.34 -4.51 7.89
CA ARG A 8 2.77 -4.83 6.52
C ARG A 8 1.66 -5.53 5.74
N GLN A 9 1.02 -6.56 6.31
CA GLN A 9 -0.08 -7.28 5.65
C GLN A 9 -1.25 -6.37 5.25
N TRP A 10 -1.55 -5.31 6.01
CA TRP A 10 -2.61 -4.36 5.67
C TRP A 10 -2.24 -3.42 4.51
N ALA A 11 -0.97 -3.08 4.39
CA ALA A 11 -0.50 -2.05 3.45
C ALA A 11 0.15 -2.64 2.17
N GLU A 12 0.72 -3.83 2.26
CA GLU A 12 1.39 -4.50 1.13
C GLU A 12 0.39 -5.09 0.14
N LYS A 13 0.71 -4.95 -1.14
CA LYS A 13 0.05 -5.61 -2.26
C LYS A 13 1.09 -6.20 -3.18
N THR A 14 0.84 -7.42 -3.65
CA THR A 14 1.63 -8.07 -4.69
C THR A 14 1.01 -7.79 -6.05
N LEU A 15 1.81 -7.20 -6.94
CA LEU A 15 1.44 -7.01 -8.34
C LEU A 15 1.55 -8.33 -9.12
N PRO A 16 0.83 -8.49 -10.25
CA PRO A 16 0.96 -9.68 -11.11
C PRO A 16 2.37 -9.89 -11.68
N ASN A 17 3.22 -8.86 -11.62
CA ASN A 17 4.62 -8.94 -12.01
C ASN A 17 5.53 -9.50 -10.90
N GLY A 18 4.99 -9.85 -9.73
CA GLY A 18 5.75 -10.31 -8.55
C GLY A 18 6.30 -9.18 -7.66
N LYS A 19 6.13 -7.92 -8.06
CA LYS A 19 6.60 -6.75 -7.29
C LYS A 19 5.69 -6.46 -6.11
N VAL A 20 6.27 -6.27 -4.93
CA VAL A 20 5.57 -5.82 -3.72
C VAL A 20 5.51 -4.29 -3.71
N VAL A 21 4.33 -3.74 -3.41
CA VAL A 21 4.09 -2.30 -3.25
C VAL A 21 3.32 -2.04 -1.96
N GLY A 22 3.54 -0.88 -1.33
CA GLY A 22 2.92 -0.54 -0.04
C GLY A 22 3.76 0.44 0.77
N GLU A 23 5.08 0.41 0.55
CA GLU A 23 6.04 1.27 1.23
C GLU A 23 6.10 2.68 0.62
N VAL A 24 6.02 3.69 1.47
CA VAL A 24 6.29 5.10 1.13
C VAL A 24 7.77 5.37 1.39
N ILE A 25 8.51 5.65 0.31
CA ILE A 25 9.97 5.77 0.32
C ILE A 25 10.39 7.24 0.46
N ASN A 26 9.67 8.14 -0.21
CA ASN A 26 10.02 9.56 -0.27
C ASN A 26 9.02 10.42 0.51
N PRO A 27 9.45 11.54 1.11
CA PRO A 27 8.56 12.49 1.77
C PRO A 27 7.79 13.38 0.78
N GLU A 28 8.12 13.29 -0.51
CA GLU A 28 7.53 14.13 -1.56
C GLU A 28 6.03 13.86 -1.71
N THR A 29 5.27 14.91 -2.04
CA THR A 29 3.80 14.87 -2.12
C THR A 29 3.32 14.89 -3.56
N VAL A 30 3.33 16.07 -4.17
CA VAL A 30 2.88 16.35 -5.53
C VAL A 30 3.92 17.20 -6.25
N HIS A 31 4.05 16.99 -7.55
CA HIS A 31 4.94 17.78 -8.37
C HIS A 31 4.34 19.17 -8.61
N TYR A 32 5.10 20.23 -8.31
CA TYR A 32 4.63 21.61 -8.34
C TYR A 32 4.02 22.08 -9.67
N LYS A 33 4.59 21.69 -10.84
CA LYS A 33 4.04 22.08 -12.15
C LYS A 33 2.82 21.26 -12.58
N THR A 34 2.92 19.93 -12.50
CA THR A 34 1.90 19.03 -13.06
C THR A 34 0.76 18.76 -12.10
N LEU A 35 0.93 19.12 -10.81
CA LEU A 35 0.03 18.82 -9.70
C LEU A 35 -0.26 17.31 -9.56
N LYS A 36 0.59 16.47 -10.16
CA LYS A 36 0.48 15.01 -10.10
C LYS A 36 1.27 14.46 -8.90
N PRO A 37 0.77 13.42 -8.24
CA PRO A 37 1.47 12.77 -7.13
C PRO A 37 2.76 12.13 -7.60
N ILE A 38 3.80 12.26 -6.79
CA ILE A 38 5.12 11.71 -7.10
C ILE A 38 5.14 10.20 -6.76
N LYS A 39 5.89 9.42 -7.55
CA LYS A 39 6.02 7.97 -7.35
C LYS A 39 6.82 7.69 -6.07
N GLY A 40 6.29 6.84 -5.20
CA GLY A 40 6.92 6.51 -3.91
C GLY A 40 6.72 7.56 -2.82
N GLY A 41 6.05 8.67 -3.13
CA GLY A 41 5.68 9.72 -2.18
C GLY A 41 4.39 9.44 -1.41
N LEU A 42 4.00 10.39 -0.56
CA LEU A 42 2.84 10.30 0.35
C LEU A 42 1.49 10.12 -0.36
N PHE A 43 1.38 10.53 -1.63
CA PHE A 43 0.13 10.44 -2.41
C PHE A 43 0.23 9.51 -3.63
N CYS A 44 1.25 8.64 -3.66
CA CYS A 44 1.54 7.78 -4.81
C CYS A 44 0.34 6.90 -5.20
N GLU A 45 -0.12 7.02 -6.45
CA GLU A 45 -1.28 6.25 -6.96
C GLU A 45 -1.05 4.74 -6.98
N ARG A 46 0.21 4.29 -7.08
CA ARG A 46 0.54 2.87 -7.02
C ARG A 46 0.27 2.25 -5.64
N ILE A 47 0.43 3.06 -4.59
CA ILE A 47 0.27 2.61 -3.19
C ILE A 47 -1.16 2.81 -2.72
N PHE A 48 -1.78 3.95 -3.03
CA PHE A 48 -3.11 4.29 -2.50
C PHE A 48 -4.26 4.08 -3.48
N GLY A 49 -3.97 3.93 -4.78
CA GLY A 49 -4.96 3.82 -5.84
C GLY A 49 -5.09 5.08 -6.71
N PRO A 50 -5.86 4.99 -7.80
CA PRO A 50 -5.92 6.01 -8.85
C PRO A 50 -6.62 7.29 -8.37
N LEU A 51 -6.24 8.44 -8.94
CA LEU A 51 -6.90 9.73 -8.66
C LEU A 51 -8.32 9.81 -9.26
N LYS A 52 -8.52 9.19 -10.42
CA LYS A 52 -9.79 9.18 -11.14
C LYS A 52 -10.24 7.74 -11.36
N ASP A 53 -11.54 7.54 -11.40
CA ASP A 53 -12.12 6.20 -11.54
C ASP A 53 -11.68 5.54 -12.85
N HIS A 54 -11.17 4.32 -12.73
CA HIS A 54 -10.73 3.48 -13.84
C HIS A 54 -9.69 4.13 -14.77
N GLU A 55 -8.96 5.14 -14.30
CA GLU A 55 -7.89 5.81 -15.04
C GLU A 55 -6.57 5.67 -14.29
N CYS A 56 -5.51 5.27 -14.97
CA CYS A 56 -4.19 5.15 -14.35
C CYS A 56 -3.40 6.47 -14.42
N ALA A 57 -2.31 6.61 -13.65
CA ALA A 57 -1.42 7.77 -13.66
C ALA A 57 -0.94 8.24 -15.06
N CYS A 58 -0.80 7.30 -16.01
CA CYS A 58 -0.41 7.62 -17.39
C CYS A 58 -1.53 8.27 -18.21
N GLY A 59 -2.76 8.38 -17.69
CA GLY A 59 -3.94 8.86 -18.41
C GLY A 59 -4.63 7.81 -19.28
N LYS A 60 -4.21 6.54 -19.20
CA LYS A 60 -4.90 5.44 -19.92
C LYS A 60 -6.13 5.04 -19.12
N LYS A 61 -7.29 5.00 -19.75
CA LYS A 61 -8.52 4.48 -19.16
C LYS A 61 -8.60 2.95 -19.30
N PHE A 62 -9.21 2.30 -18.32
CA PHE A 62 -9.46 0.88 -18.39
C PHE A 62 -10.53 0.59 -19.44
N ASN A 63 -10.16 -0.17 -20.47
CA ASN A 63 -11.12 -0.71 -21.41
C ASN A 63 -11.02 -2.24 -21.35
N ILE A 64 -12.09 -2.87 -20.86
CA ILE A 64 -12.13 -4.31 -20.63
C ILE A 64 -11.90 -5.10 -21.92
N LYS A 65 -12.40 -4.60 -23.07
CA LYS A 65 -12.22 -5.23 -24.38
C LYS A 65 -10.75 -5.22 -24.82
N ASN A 66 -10.04 -4.11 -24.58
CA ASN A 66 -8.60 -3.99 -24.87
C ASN A 66 -7.73 -4.85 -23.95
N TYR A 67 -8.20 -5.12 -22.73
CA TYR A 67 -7.49 -5.96 -21.79
C TYR A 67 -7.67 -7.44 -22.13
N ILE A 68 -8.91 -7.89 -22.39
CA ILE A 68 -9.23 -9.26 -22.79
C ILE A 68 -8.56 -9.60 -24.12
N SER A 69 -8.59 -8.72 -25.13
CA SER A 69 -7.95 -8.97 -26.43
C SER A 69 -6.42 -9.14 -26.37
N LYS A 70 -5.77 -8.60 -25.34
CA LYS A 70 -4.33 -8.81 -25.08
C LYS A 70 -4.02 -10.12 -24.35
N ILE A 71 -5.01 -10.67 -23.65
CA ILE A 71 -4.90 -11.95 -22.93
C ILE A 71 -5.24 -13.10 -23.88
N THR A 72 -6.31 -13.00 -24.66
CA THR A 72 -6.73 -14.05 -25.60
C THR A 72 -5.69 -14.30 -26.69
N LYS A 73 -4.89 -13.29 -27.08
CA LYS A 73 -3.71 -13.48 -27.95
C LYS A 73 -2.56 -14.28 -27.30
N LYS A 74 -2.56 -14.43 -25.97
CA LYS A 74 -1.58 -15.18 -25.18
C LYS A 74 -2.10 -16.57 -24.76
N GLU A 75 -3.42 -16.77 -24.74
CA GLU A 75 -4.11 -17.96 -24.25
C GLU A 75 -4.68 -18.82 -25.40
N SER A 76 -3.91 -19.09 -26.47
CA SER A 76 -4.29 -20.11 -27.46
C SER A 76 -3.92 -21.54 -27.05
N THR A 77 -3.37 -21.74 -25.86
CA THR A 77 -3.13 -23.08 -25.29
C THR A 77 -3.47 -23.10 -23.80
N LEU A 78 -4.74 -23.31 -23.47
CA LEU A 78 -5.26 -24.29 -22.51
C LEU A 78 -6.71 -23.91 -22.17
N PHE A 79 -7.62 -24.76 -22.64
CA PHE A 79 -9.05 -24.67 -22.46
C PHE A 79 -9.48 -24.92 -21.01
N GLU A 80 -10.52 -24.18 -20.63
CA GLU A 80 -11.53 -24.39 -19.59
C GLU A 80 -11.22 -25.37 -18.46
N ASN A 81 -11.13 -24.83 -17.24
CA ASN A 81 -11.89 -25.27 -16.06
C ASN A 81 -11.42 -24.47 -14.84
N ASN A 82 -12.20 -23.48 -14.41
CA ASN A 82 -12.32 -23.00 -13.02
C ASN A 82 -13.27 -21.79 -12.94
N LEU A 83 -14.56 -22.04 -13.18
CA LEU A 83 -15.67 -21.10 -12.97
C LEU A 83 -15.85 -20.68 -11.49
N VAL A 84 -14.98 -21.13 -10.58
CA VAL A 84 -14.98 -20.78 -9.15
C VAL A 84 -13.93 -19.71 -8.79
N ASN A 85 -12.94 -19.41 -9.65
CA ASN A 85 -11.95 -18.35 -9.40
C ASN A 85 -12.35 -16.97 -9.96
N LYS A 86 -13.66 -16.71 -10.01
CA LYS A 86 -14.28 -15.41 -10.37
C LYS A 86 -14.14 -14.38 -9.22
N LEU A 87 -13.12 -14.52 -8.38
CA LEU A 87 -12.69 -13.55 -7.39
C LEU A 87 -12.01 -12.41 -8.14
N GLN A 88 -12.78 -11.37 -8.46
CA GLN A 88 -12.34 -10.02 -8.87
C GLN A 88 -10.85 -9.92 -9.28
N LYS A 89 -10.52 -10.36 -10.51
CA LYS A 89 -9.17 -10.14 -11.05
C LYS A 89 -8.89 -8.64 -11.05
N ARG A 90 -7.97 -8.19 -10.19
CA ARG A 90 -7.50 -6.81 -10.16
C ARG A 90 -6.67 -6.56 -11.40
N TYR A 91 -6.96 -5.46 -12.08
CA TYR A 91 -6.27 -5.08 -13.31
C TYR A 91 -5.29 -3.95 -13.03
N PHE A 92 -4.06 -4.09 -13.52
CA PHE A 92 -3.00 -3.12 -13.30
C PHE A 92 -2.46 -2.59 -14.63
N CYS A 93 -2.01 -1.35 -14.63
CA CYS A 93 -1.33 -0.78 -15.78
C CYS A 93 0.11 -1.32 -15.90
N ARG A 94 0.52 -1.76 -17.09
CA ARG A 94 1.87 -2.31 -17.34
C ARG A 94 3.02 -1.30 -17.22
N VAL A 95 2.72 0.01 -17.23
CA VAL A 95 3.74 1.07 -17.26
C VAL A 95 3.86 1.80 -15.92
N CYS A 96 2.73 2.15 -15.30
CA CYS A 96 2.71 2.87 -14.03
C CYS A 96 2.37 2.00 -12.81
N ASP A 97 2.04 0.73 -13.00
CA ASP A 97 1.63 -0.23 -11.96
C ASP A 97 0.40 0.21 -11.13
N VAL A 98 -0.35 1.21 -11.60
CA VAL A 98 -1.57 1.67 -10.92
C VAL A 98 -2.72 0.72 -11.22
N GLU A 99 -3.49 0.41 -10.17
CA GLU A 99 -4.70 -0.42 -10.24
C GLU A 99 -5.83 0.34 -10.95
N TYR A 100 -6.49 -0.32 -11.90
CA TYR A 100 -7.68 0.20 -12.56
C TYR A 100 -8.90 -0.05 -11.70
N THR A 101 -9.18 0.88 -10.81
CA THR A 101 -10.25 0.77 -9.82
C THR A 101 -10.89 2.14 -9.55
N TYR A 102 -11.84 2.18 -8.63
CA TYR A 102 -12.46 3.42 -8.16
C TYR A 102 -11.49 4.21 -7.28
N SER A 103 -11.51 5.53 -7.44
CA SER A 103 -10.71 6.49 -6.67
C SER A 103 -11.03 6.46 -5.16
N ILE A 104 -12.22 5.95 -4.78
CA ILE A 104 -12.65 5.79 -3.38
C ILE A 104 -11.68 4.94 -2.54
N ILE A 105 -10.97 4.00 -3.18
CA ILE A 105 -10.04 3.10 -2.50
C ILE A 105 -8.90 3.87 -1.80
N ARG A 106 -8.58 5.07 -2.26
CA ARG A 106 -7.58 5.95 -1.61
C ARG A 106 -7.94 6.29 -0.15
N ARG A 107 -9.21 6.16 0.24
CA ARG A 107 -9.66 6.40 1.61
C ARG A 107 -9.50 5.19 2.53
N THR A 108 -9.44 3.98 1.97
CA THR A 108 -9.41 2.73 2.74
C THR A 108 -8.08 2.00 2.66
N GLN A 109 -7.31 2.23 1.59
CA GLN A 109 -6.03 1.59 1.37
C GLN A 109 -4.94 2.24 2.20
N LEU A 110 -4.23 1.41 2.96
CA LEU A 110 -3.15 1.84 3.84
C LEU A 110 -1.80 1.74 3.12
N GLY A 111 -0.87 2.61 3.52
CA GLY A 111 0.56 2.52 3.21
C GLY A 111 1.34 2.32 4.51
N PHE A 112 2.60 1.96 4.41
CA PHE A 112 3.48 1.88 5.56
C PHE A 112 4.84 2.53 5.26
N ILE A 113 5.58 2.81 6.33
CA ILE A 113 6.96 3.30 6.28
C ILE A 113 7.80 2.31 7.07
N GLN A 114 8.84 1.75 6.46
CA GLN A 114 9.79 0.91 7.16
C GLN A 114 10.77 1.81 7.92
N LEU A 115 10.74 1.72 9.25
CA LEU A 115 11.68 2.47 10.10
C LEU A 115 13.05 1.78 10.07
N ALA A 116 14.12 2.59 10.12
CA ALA A 116 15.49 2.09 10.20
C ALA A 116 15.79 1.50 11.59
N SER A 117 15.28 2.13 12.65
CA SER A 117 15.38 1.66 14.04
C SER A 117 13.99 1.37 14.61
N PRO A 118 13.85 0.38 15.51
CA PRO A 118 12.59 0.16 16.20
C PRO A 118 12.26 1.36 17.08
N THR A 119 11.02 1.81 17.02
CA THR A 119 10.54 2.96 17.80
C THR A 119 9.41 2.52 18.72
N THR A 120 9.43 3.00 19.96
CA THR A 120 8.35 2.76 20.92
C THR A 120 7.14 3.65 20.61
N HIS A 121 5.94 3.09 20.72
CA HIS A 121 4.72 3.89 20.59
C HIS A 121 4.50 4.75 21.85
N VAL A 122 4.34 6.06 21.66
CA VAL A 122 4.29 7.05 22.75
C VAL A 122 3.19 6.74 23.78
N TRP A 123 2.02 6.23 23.36
CA TRP A 123 0.94 5.87 24.30
C TRP A 123 1.32 4.81 25.33
N PHE A 124 2.20 3.85 25.00
CA PHE A 124 2.62 2.81 25.96
C PHE A 124 3.74 3.26 26.90
N VAL A 125 4.51 4.28 26.51
CA VAL A 125 5.62 4.84 27.30
C VAL A 125 5.16 6.01 28.17
N LYS A 126 4.48 7.01 27.58
CA LYS A 126 4.06 8.22 28.29
C LYS A 126 2.74 8.09 29.03
N GLY A 127 1.96 7.03 28.78
CA GLY A 127 0.70 6.74 29.48
C GLY A 127 0.85 6.75 31.00
N ILE A 128 -0.26 7.00 31.70
CA ILE A 128 -0.34 6.95 33.16
C ILE A 128 -1.42 5.90 33.49
N PRO A 129 -1.05 4.73 34.03
CA PRO A 129 0.32 4.26 34.25
C PRO A 129 1.03 3.88 32.93
N SER A 130 2.36 3.82 32.94
CA SER A 130 3.14 3.41 31.78
C SER A 130 3.11 1.88 31.64
N TYR A 131 2.40 1.35 30.65
CA TYR A 131 2.24 -0.09 30.43
C TYR A 131 3.58 -0.82 30.29
N ILE A 132 4.54 -0.24 29.54
CA ILE A 132 5.89 -0.82 29.38
C ILE A 132 6.67 -0.76 30.70
N GLY A 133 6.51 0.32 31.46
CA GLY A 133 7.18 0.47 32.76
C GLY A 133 6.69 -0.56 33.77
N ILE A 134 5.37 -0.84 33.81
CA ILE A 134 4.82 -1.91 34.65
C ILE A 134 5.35 -3.28 34.22
N LEU A 135 5.36 -3.55 32.92
CA LEU A 135 5.78 -4.86 32.39
C LEU A 135 7.26 -5.16 32.67
N LEU A 136 8.11 -4.14 32.63
CA LEU A 136 9.57 -4.27 32.86
C LEU A 136 9.98 -3.94 34.30
N ASP A 137 9.04 -3.66 35.20
CA ASP A 137 9.28 -3.17 36.56
C ASP A 137 10.26 -1.97 36.64
N LEU A 138 10.06 -1.00 35.73
CA LEU A 138 10.87 0.22 35.64
C LEU A 138 10.06 1.46 36.02
N LYS A 139 10.68 2.37 36.78
CA LYS A 139 10.13 3.71 37.01
C LYS A 139 10.05 4.47 35.69
N LYS A 140 8.94 5.19 35.48
CA LYS A 140 8.67 5.98 34.26
C LYS A 140 9.84 6.91 33.86
N LYS A 141 10.48 7.56 34.84
CA LYS A 141 11.64 8.44 34.60
C LYS A 141 12.81 7.69 33.97
N HIS A 142 13.08 6.48 34.44
CA HIS A 142 14.17 5.66 33.92
C HIS A 142 13.85 5.15 32.50
N LEU A 143 12.62 4.70 32.27
CA LEU A 143 12.17 4.28 30.93
C LEU A 143 12.29 5.42 29.91
N GLN A 144 11.91 6.64 30.27
CA GLN A 144 12.01 7.81 29.39
C GLN A 144 13.46 8.12 28.98
N ASN A 145 14.40 8.01 29.92
CA ASN A 145 15.84 8.22 29.66
C ASN A 145 16.46 7.13 28.76
N ILE A 146 15.84 5.95 28.66
CA ILE A 146 16.30 4.88 27.75
C ILE A 146 15.74 5.11 26.34
N THR A 147 14.50 5.60 26.25
CA THR A 147 13.80 5.78 24.97
C THR A 147 14.19 7.05 24.20
N TYR A 148 14.56 8.10 24.92
CA TYR A 148 14.91 9.43 24.40
C TYR A 148 16.34 9.76 24.79
#